data_AF-A0A352Z560-F1
#
_entry.id   AF-A0A352Z560-F1
#
_cell.length_a   1.000
_cell.length_b   1.000
_cell.length_c   1.000
_cell.angle_alpha   90.00
_cell.angle_beta   90.00
_cell.angle_gamma   90.00
#
_symmetry.space_group_name_H-M   'P 1'
#
loop_
_entity.id
_entity.type
_entity.pdbx_description
1 polymer ?
#
loop_
_entity_poly.entity_id
_entity_poly.type
_entity_poly.pdbx_seq_one_letter_code
_entity_poly.pdbx_strand_id
1 'polypeptide(L)'
;DLERVADHAVNIAESSLFLIERPFVKPFIDVPRMAQESIGMLKDSIDAFVKESSQLAYDVCGRDSIVDFLEEQILRELITYMASDPSTIERSMKILTIAKNLERIADLSTNISEDVIYMVDGRNIKHHSNKD
;
A
#
# COMPACT_ATOMS: atom_id res chain seq x y z
N ASP A 1 -7.20 -9.75 -8.58
CA ASP A 1 -6.68 -8.61 -7.79
C ASP A 1 -7.73 -7.87 -6.98
N LEU A 2 -8.89 -7.50 -7.55
CA LEU A 2 -9.92 -6.76 -6.79
C LEU A 2 -10.47 -7.48 -5.55
N GLU A 3 -10.66 -8.80 -5.59
CA GLU A 3 -11.12 -9.55 -4.42
C GLU A 3 -10.04 -9.59 -3.32
N ARG A 4 -8.78 -9.83 -3.69
CA ARG A 4 -7.64 -9.72 -2.77
C ARG A 4 -7.49 -8.33 -2.15
N VAL A 5 -7.78 -7.25 -2.90
CA VAL A 5 -7.84 -5.88 -2.35
C VAL A 5 -8.91 -5.79 -1.25
N ALA A 6 -10.07 -6.43 -1.45
CA ALA A 6 -11.12 -6.45 -0.44
C ALA A 6 -10.67 -7.19 0.84
N ASP A 7 -9.95 -8.30 0.71
CA ASP A 7 -9.37 -9.01 1.86
C ASP A 7 -8.40 -8.13 2.65
N HIS A 8 -7.53 -7.40 1.96
CA HIS A 8 -6.62 -6.44 2.61
C HIS A 8 -7.38 -5.32 3.31
N ALA A 9 -8.48 -4.83 2.72
CA ALA A 9 -9.34 -3.84 3.35
C ALA A 9 -10.02 -4.38 4.64
N VAL A 10 -10.43 -5.65 4.66
CA VAL A 10 -10.96 -6.31 5.87
C VAL A 10 -9.90 -6.35 6.97
N ASN A 11 -8.67 -6.77 6.65
CA ASN A 11 -7.57 -6.81 7.64
C ASN A 11 -7.23 -5.42 8.21
N ILE A 12 -7.31 -4.37 7.38
CA ILE A 12 -7.15 -2.97 7.82
C ILE A 12 -8.27 -2.59 8.77
N ALA A 13 -9.53 -2.93 8.44
CA ALA A 13 -10.68 -2.62 9.29
C ALA A 13 -10.58 -3.31 10.66
N GLU A 14 -10.24 -4.60 10.68
CA GLU A 14 -10.04 -5.36 11.93
C GLU A 14 -8.92 -4.76 12.80
N SER A 15 -7.80 -4.38 12.18
CA SER A 15 -6.69 -3.74 12.89
C SER A 15 -7.07 -2.35 13.41
N SER A 16 -7.90 -1.61 12.66
CA SER A 16 -8.40 -0.30 13.05
C SER A 16 -9.37 -0.38 14.24
N LEU A 17 -10.26 -1.38 14.24
CA LEU A 17 -11.17 -1.66 15.36
C LEU A 17 -10.40 -2.01 16.64
N PHE A 18 -9.29 -2.73 16.52
CA PHE A 18 -8.41 -2.96 17.67
C PHE A 18 -7.79 -1.64 18.18
N LEU A 19 -7.38 -0.74 17.30
CA LEU A 19 -6.65 0.47 17.69
C LEU A 19 -7.56 1.56 18.27
N ILE A 20 -8.82 1.66 17.85
CA ILE A 20 -9.71 2.80 18.19
C ILE A 20 -9.99 2.94 19.69
N GLU A 21 -9.99 1.83 20.43
CA GLU A 21 -10.27 1.82 21.88
C GLU A 21 -9.01 2.05 22.72
N ARG A 22 -7.85 2.31 22.11
CA ARG A 22 -6.55 2.33 22.77
C ARG A 22 -5.83 3.67 22.58
N PRO A 23 -4.92 4.05 23.50
CA PRO A 23 -4.12 5.26 23.34
C PRO A 23 -3.28 5.23 22.07
N PHE A 24 -3.19 6.38 21.39
CA PHE A 24 -2.34 6.52 20.21
C PHE A 24 -0.88 6.25 20.55
N VAL A 25 -0.21 5.51 19.65
CA VAL A 25 1.26 5.32 19.72
C VAL A 25 1.97 6.59 19.22
N LYS A 26 1.45 7.17 18.15
CA LYS A 26 2.00 8.36 17.47
C LYS A 26 0.91 9.11 16.72
N PRO A 27 1.12 10.39 16.36
CA PRO A 27 0.27 11.07 15.38
C PRO A 27 0.25 10.33 14.04
N PHE A 28 -0.94 10.16 13.46
CA PHE A 28 -1.10 9.51 12.17
C PHE A 28 -0.93 10.51 11.02
N ILE A 29 0.27 10.54 10.43
CA ILE A 29 0.61 11.37 9.26
C ILE A 29 0.87 10.45 8.07
N ASP A 30 1.82 9.53 8.19
CA ASP A 30 2.25 8.70 7.04
C ASP A 30 1.27 7.59 6.69
N VAL A 31 0.58 6.99 7.67
CA VAL A 31 -0.42 5.94 7.38
C VAL A 31 -1.59 6.49 6.56
N PRO A 32 -2.21 7.63 6.92
CA PRO A 32 -3.23 8.25 6.06
C PRO A 32 -2.71 8.64 4.67
N ARG A 33 -1.47 9.14 4.57
CA ARG A 33 -0.85 9.48 3.30
C ARG A 33 -0.65 8.25 2.42
N MET A 34 -0.11 7.17 2.99
CA MET A 34 0.06 5.88 2.32
C MET A 34 -1.29 5.35 1.84
N ALA A 35 -2.35 5.47 2.64
CA ALA A 35 -3.69 5.08 2.24
C ALA A 35 -4.21 5.89 1.05
N GLN A 36 -3.98 7.20 1.01
CA GLN A 36 -4.37 8.04 -0.12
C GLN A 36 -3.65 7.63 -1.41
N GLU A 37 -2.34 7.36 -1.35
CA GLU A 37 -1.56 6.91 -2.49
C GLU A 37 -2.02 5.53 -2.98
N SER A 38 -2.15 4.54 -2.09
CA SER A 38 -2.60 3.18 -2.46
C SER A 38 -4.01 3.18 -3.06
N ILE A 39 -4.94 3.99 -2.52
CA ILE A 39 -6.31 4.13 -3.08
C ILE A 39 -6.26 4.82 -4.45
N GLY A 40 -5.40 5.83 -4.61
CA GLY A 40 -5.16 6.51 -5.88
C GLY A 40 -4.63 5.55 -6.95
N MET A 41 -3.62 4.76 -6.61
CA MET A 41 -3.07 3.71 -7.49
C MET A 41 -4.14 2.70 -7.92
N LEU A 42 -4.95 2.22 -6.98
CA LEU A 42 -6.03 1.29 -7.28
C LEU A 42 -7.04 1.90 -8.26
N LYS A 43 -7.51 3.11 -7.97
CA LYS A 43 -8.46 3.80 -8.83
C LYS A 43 -7.90 3.99 -10.24
N ASP A 44 -6.68 4.48 -10.35
CA ASP A 44 -6.05 4.77 -11.63
C ASP A 44 -5.70 3.51 -12.41
N SER A 45 -5.39 2.38 -11.74
CA SER A 45 -5.19 1.08 -12.40
C SER A 45 -6.48 0.55 -13.03
N ILE A 46 -7.62 0.72 -12.35
CA ILE A 46 -8.95 0.38 -12.88
C ILE A 46 -9.30 1.31 -14.05
N ASP A 47 -9.06 2.61 -13.90
CA ASP A 47 -9.28 3.59 -14.97
C ASP A 47 -8.41 3.29 -16.20
N ALA A 48 -7.14 2.90 -16.00
CA ALA A 48 -6.24 2.52 -17.06
C ALA A 48 -6.74 1.28 -17.81
N PHE A 49 -7.26 0.30 -17.08
CA PHE A 49 -7.87 -0.89 -17.67
C PHE A 49 -9.12 -0.56 -18.50
N VAL A 50 -10.06 0.19 -17.93
CA VAL A 50 -11.32 0.55 -18.61
C VAL A 50 -11.09 1.41 -19.86
N LYS A 51 -10.09 2.29 -19.81
CA LYS A 51 -9.76 3.22 -20.91
C LYS A 51 -8.69 2.68 -21.86
N GLU A 52 -8.18 1.48 -21.62
CA GLU A 52 -7.05 0.88 -22.36
C GLU A 52 -5.85 1.84 -22.46
N SER A 53 -5.52 2.51 -21.34
CA SER A 53 -4.49 3.54 -21.29
C SER A 53 -3.18 3.01 -20.71
N SER A 54 -2.22 2.64 -21.57
CA SER A 54 -0.88 2.23 -21.14
C SER A 54 -0.12 3.36 -20.42
N GLN A 55 -0.33 4.63 -20.82
CA GLN A 55 0.28 5.77 -20.13
C GLN A 55 -0.14 5.86 -18.66
N LEU A 56 -1.44 5.75 -18.36
CA LEU A 56 -1.93 5.80 -16.98
C LEU A 56 -1.42 4.58 -16.17
N ALA A 57 -1.33 3.42 -16.81
CA ALA A 57 -0.75 2.23 -16.19
C ALA A 57 0.73 2.41 -15.83
N TYR A 58 1.55 3.03 -16.70
CA TYR A 58 2.94 3.36 -16.38
C TYR A 58 3.04 4.32 -15.19
N ASP A 59 2.14 5.31 -15.11
CA ASP A 59 2.09 6.26 -13.99
C ASP A 59 1.72 5.57 -12.66
N VAL A 60 0.88 4.53 -12.68
CA VAL A 60 0.59 3.70 -11.50
C VAL A 60 1.85 2.96 -11.07
N CYS A 61 2.54 2.24 -11.97
CA CYS A 61 3.75 1.49 -11.64
C CYS A 61 4.84 2.39 -11.04
N GLY A 62 4.95 3.65 -11.48
CA GLY A 62 5.93 4.60 -10.92
C GLY A 62 5.64 5.02 -9.47
N ARG A 63 4.36 5.03 -9.05
CA ARG A 63 3.95 5.44 -7.69
C ARG A 63 4.17 4.37 -6.63
N ASP A 64 4.41 3.12 -7.03
CA ASP A 64 4.71 2.01 -6.12
C ASP A 64 5.88 2.33 -5.18
N SER A 65 6.92 2.96 -5.72
CA SER A 65 8.09 3.44 -4.96
C SER A 65 7.75 4.41 -3.81
N ILE A 66 6.67 5.19 -3.95
CA ILE A 66 6.20 6.12 -2.91
C ILE A 66 5.60 5.33 -1.74
N VAL A 67 4.82 4.28 -2.06
CA VAL A 67 4.18 3.42 -1.05
C VAL A 67 5.23 2.61 -0.31
N ASP A 68 6.19 2.01 -1.03
CA ASP A 68 7.35 1.31 -0.46
C ASP A 68 8.12 2.21 0.52
N PHE A 69 8.42 3.44 0.11
CA PHE A 69 9.11 4.41 0.97
C PHE A 69 8.32 4.72 2.25
N LEU A 70 7.00 4.93 2.13
CA LEU A 70 6.15 5.22 3.29
C LEU A 70 6.06 4.03 4.25
N GLU A 71 5.98 2.80 3.75
CA GLU A 71 5.98 1.58 4.56
C GLU A 71 7.26 1.49 5.41
N GLU A 72 8.41 1.74 4.78
CA GLU A 72 9.71 1.73 5.45
C GLU A 72 9.85 2.85 6.48
N GLN A 73 9.35 4.07 6.20
CA GLN A 73 9.31 5.15 7.19
C GLN A 73 8.46 4.77 8.41
N ILE A 74 7.25 4.25 8.18
CA ILE A 74 6.34 3.82 9.25
C ILE A 74 7.02 2.75 10.12
N LEU A 75 7.72 1.80 9.50
CA LEU A 75 8.45 0.76 10.23
C LEU A 75 9.54 1.35 11.14
N ARG A 76 10.41 2.22 10.61
CA ARG A 76 11.48 2.86 11.38
C ARG A 76 10.95 3.66 12.57
N GLU A 77 9.88 4.41 12.36
CA GLU A 77 9.25 5.17 13.44
C GLU A 77 8.72 4.25 14.53
N LEU A 78 7.97 3.21 14.15
CA LEU A 78 7.36 2.29 15.12
C LEU A 78 8.42 1.51 15.91
N ILE A 79 9.55 1.14 15.30
CA ILE A 79 10.69 0.57 16.03
C ILE A 79 11.17 1.52 17.13
N THR A 80 11.27 2.83 16.84
CA THR A 80 11.66 3.84 17.82
C THR A 80 10.67 3.94 18.98
N TYR A 81 9.36 3.93 18.70
CA TYR A 81 8.32 3.94 19.74
C TYR A 81 8.35 2.66 20.59
N MET A 82 8.51 1.49 19.97
CA MET A 82 8.60 0.21 20.67
C MET A 82 9.82 0.10 21.58
N ALA A 83 10.97 0.63 21.14
CA ALA A 83 12.19 0.66 21.93
C ALA A 83 12.09 1.64 23.11
N SER A 84 11.37 2.75 22.94
CA SER A 84 11.20 3.78 23.97
C SER A 84 10.16 3.40 25.02
N ASP A 85 9.07 2.75 24.61
CA ASP A 85 8.01 2.26 25.49
C ASP A 85 7.50 0.88 25.01
N PRO A 86 7.90 -0.22 25.68
CA PRO A 86 7.45 -1.56 25.36
C PRO A 86 5.92 -1.76 25.43
N SER A 87 5.19 -0.90 26.16
CA SER A 87 3.73 -0.96 26.20
C SER A 87 3.07 -0.65 24.85
N THR A 88 3.83 -0.05 23.91
CA THR A 88 3.36 0.29 22.57
C THR A 88 3.44 -0.88 21.59
N ILE A 89 4.19 -1.94 21.88
CA ILE A 89 4.52 -3.04 20.95
C ILE A 89 3.28 -3.60 20.26
N GLU A 90 2.25 -3.98 21.01
CA GLU A 90 1.05 -4.60 20.43
C GLU A 90 0.31 -3.64 19.47
N ARG A 91 0.23 -2.36 19.82
CA ARG A 91 -0.42 -1.34 18.98
C ARG A 91 0.43 -1.02 17.75
N SER A 92 1.75 -0.91 17.91
CA SER A 92 2.69 -0.71 16.81
C SER A 92 2.61 -1.87 15.81
N MET A 93 2.49 -3.11 16.27
CA MET A 93 2.32 -4.27 15.40
C MET A 93 1.02 -4.18 14.57
N LYS A 94 -0.08 -3.69 15.14
CA LYS A 94 -1.32 -3.47 14.40
C LYS A 94 -1.23 -2.35 13.37
N ILE A 95 -0.49 -1.27 13.68
CA ILE A 95 -0.21 -0.22 12.70
C ILE A 95 0.65 -0.77 11.55
N LEU A 96 1.66 -1.60 11.84
CA LEU A 96 2.44 -2.30 10.81
C LEU A 96 1.57 -3.22 9.94
N THR A 97 0.61 -3.93 10.54
CA THR A 97 -0.36 -4.72 9.77
C THR A 97 -1.15 -3.84 8.80
N ILE A 98 -1.60 -2.66 9.22
CA ILE A 98 -2.30 -1.72 8.33
C ILE A 98 -1.38 -1.27 7.19
N ALA A 99 -0.17 -0.81 7.50
CA ALA A 99 0.79 -0.36 6.48
C ALA A 99 1.09 -1.46 5.45
N LYS A 100 1.35 -2.69 5.90
CA LYS A 100 1.56 -3.83 5.01
C LYS A 100 0.36 -4.11 4.11
N ASN A 101 -0.86 -4.06 4.63
CA ASN A 101 -2.04 -4.26 3.78
C ASN A 101 -2.22 -3.13 2.76
N LEU A 102 -1.82 -1.90 3.07
CA LEU A 102 -1.80 -0.79 2.10
C LEU A 102 -0.75 -0.98 1.00
N GLU A 103 0.44 -1.50 1.34
CA GLU A 103 1.47 -1.89 0.37
C GLU A 103 0.96 -2.99 -0.55
N ARG A 104 0.30 -4.03 0.00
CA ARG A 104 -0.32 -5.08 -0.82
C ARG A 104 -1.38 -4.56 -1.78
N ILE A 105 -2.15 -3.54 -1.40
CA ILE A 105 -3.11 -2.92 -2.31
C ILE A 105 -2.39 -2.17 -3.44
N ALA A 106 -1.27 -1.50 -3.14
CA ALA A 106 -0.43 -0.85 -4.15
C ALA A 106 0.18 -1.88 -5.12
N ASP A 107 0.79 -2.96 -4.61
CA ASP A 107 1.29 -4.10 -5.38
C ASP A 107 0.24 -4.65 -6.35
N LEU A 108 -0.99 -4.87 -5.85
CA LEU A 108 -2.10 -5.38 -6.66
C LEU A 108 -2.51 -4.38 -7.76
N SER A 109 -2.41 -3.08 -7.48
CA SER A 109 -2.68 -2.02 -8.46
C SER A 109 -1.60 -1.97 -9.54
N THR A 110 -0.34 -2.20 -9.15
CA THR A 110 0.79 -2.35 -10.07
C THR A 110 0.58 -3.57 -10.98
N ASN A 111 0.20 -4.73 -10.42
CA ASN A 111 -0.09 -5.94 -11.22
C ASN A 111 -1.18 -5.71 -12.28
N ILE A 112 -2.29 -5.05 -11.91
CA ILE A 112 -3.35 -4.68 -12.85
C ILE A 112 -2.79 -3.79 -13.96
N SER A 113 -1.93 -2.83 -13.60
CA SER A 113 -1.35 -1.87 -14.55
C SER A 113 -0.34 -2.54 -15.50
N GLU A 114 0.47 -3.47 -15.01
CA GLU A 114 1.36 -4.29 -15.85
C GLU A 114 0.56 -5.11 -16.87
N ASP A 115 -0.60 -5.67 -16.47
CA ASP A 115 -1.48 -6.40 -17.38
C ASP A 115 -2.10 -5.47 -18.45
N VAL A 116 -2.44 -4.22 -18.09
CA VAL A 116 -2.89 -3.20 -19.06
C VAL A 116 -1.80 -2.87 -20.07
N ILE A 117 -0.56 -2.67 -19.62
CA ILE A 117 0.57 -2.37 -20.51
C ILE A 117 0.81 -3.54 -21.47
N TYR A 118 0.74 -4.78 -20.97
CA TYR A 118 0.84 -5.95 -21.82
C TYR A 118 -0.30 -6.03 -22.85
N MET A 119 -1.54 -5.74 -22.41
CA MET A 119 -2.73 -5.77 -23.27
C MET A 119 -2.68 -4.73 -24.40
N VAL A 120 -2.23 -3.51 -24.11
CA VAL A 120 -2.26 -2.38 -25.05
C VAL A 120 -1.00 -2.31 -25.92
N ASP A 121 0.17 -2.46 -25.31
CA ASP A 121 1.46 -2.26 -25.99
C ASP A 121 2.11 -3.59 -26.45
N GLY A 122 1.61 -4.74 -25.98
CA GLY A 122 2.21 -6.05 -26.23
C GLY A 122 3.55 -6.26 -25.52
N ARG A 123 3.89 -5.40 -24.54
CA ARG A 123 5.16 -5.41 -23.81
C ARG A 123 4.99 -6.05 -22.43
N ASN A 124 5.86 -6.99 -22.11
CA ASN A 124 5.93 -7.51 -20.75
C ASN A 124 6.96 -6.70 -19.95
N ILE A 125 6.49 -5.95 -18.97
CA ILE A 125 7.33 -5.17 -18.05
C ILE A 125 7.39 -5.79 -16.64
N LYS A 126 6.78 -6.97 -16.44
CA LYS A 126 6.82 -7.66 -15.14
C LYS A 126 8.27 -7.93 -14.77
N HIS A 127 8.61 -7.69 -13.51
CA HIS A 127 9.94 -7.94 -12.94
C HIS A 127 11.09 -7.06 -13.48
N HIS A 128 10.84 -5.87 -14.03
CA HIS A 128 11.94 -4.93 -14.37
C HIS A 128 12.40 -4.03 -13.22
N SER A 129 11.72 -4.06 -12.08
CA SER A 129 12.24 -3.61 -10.79
C SER A 129 12.91 -4.80 -10.09
N ASN A 130 14.11 -5.17 -10.54
CA ASN A 130 15.05 -5.88 -9.67
C ASN A 130 15.24 -5.00 -8.43
N LYS A 131 14.56 -5.37 -7.33
CA LYS A 131 14.90 -4.94 -5.97
C LYS A 131 16.26 -5.60 -5.65
N ASP A 132 17.35 -4.95 -6.09
CA ASP A 132 18.69 -5.10 -5.52
C ASP A 132 18.84 -4.15 -4.33
#